data_AF-A0A830FK00-F1
#
_entry.id   AF-A0A830FK00-F1
#
_cell.length_a   1.000
_cell.length_b   1.000
_cell.length_c   1.000
_cell.angle_alpha   90.00
_cell.angle_beta   90.00
_cell.angle_gamma   90.00
#
_symmetry.space_group_name_H-M   'P 1'
#
loop_
_entity.id
_entity.type
_entity.pdbx_description
1 polymer ?
#
loop_
_entity_poly.entity_id
_entity_poly.type
_entity_poly.pdbx_seq_one_letter_code
_entity_poly.pdbx_strand_id
1 'polypeptide(L)'
;MPSEADTNTVIRILTQTSLGHSPAGIAANIAALTEAELTEPTVEAALDDLHDRGIVETLDDTDYYRLTDHGRDYATAELGENVIGYVD
;
A
#
# COMPACT_ATOMS: atom_id res chain seq x y z
N MET A 1 -1.34 12.76 -10.04
CA MET A 1 -2.22 11.81 -9.34
C MET A 1 -1.84 10.41 -9.78
N PRO A 2 -1.60 9.50 -8.84
CA PRO A 2 -1.27 8.10 -9.12
C PRO A 2 -2.45 7.41 -9.81
N SER A 3 -2.17 6.38 -10.59
CA SER A 3 -3.23 5.55 -11.18
C SER A 3 -3.85 4.62 -10.14
N GLU A 4 -5.02 4.06 -10.45
CA GLU A 4 -5.64 3.02 -9.63
C GLU A 4 -4.74 1.78 -9.51
N ALA A 5 -4.00 1.44 -10.58
CA ALA A 5 -3.03 0.35 -10.57
C ALA A 5 -1.85 0.63 -9.61
N ASP A 6 -1.35 1.87 -9.57
CA ASP A 6 -0.28 2.28 -8.65
C ASP A 6 -0.76 2.16 -7.20
N THR A 7 -1.96 2.67 -6.94
CA THR A 7 -2.61 2.65 -5.62
C THR A 7 -2.84 1.21 -5.13
N ASN A 8 -3.34 0.34 -6.01
CA ASN A 8 -3.52 -1.08 -5.71
C ASN A 8 -2.20 -1.79 -5.45
N THR A 9 -1.13 -1.39 -6.14
CA THR A 9 0.23 -1.93 -5.90
C THR A 9 0.75 -1.54 -4.53
N VAL A 10 0.56 -0.28 -4.11
CA VAL A 10 0.90 0.19 -2.75
C VAL A 10 0.12 -0.58 -1.69
N ILE A 11 -1.20 -0.75 -1.86
CA ILE A 11 -2.03 -1.53 -0.94
C ILE A 11 -1.50 -2.97 -0.81
N ARG A 12 -1.16 -3.63 -1.94
CA ARG A 12 -0.61 -5.00 -1.91
C ARG A 12 0.65 -5.10 -1.06
N ILE A 13 1.59 -4.16 -1.19
CA ILE A 13 2.79 -4.16 -0.33
C ILE A 13 2.42 -3.98 1.14
N LEU A 14 1.49 -3.07 1.45
CA LEU A 14 1.05 -2.85 2.82
C LEU A 14 0.31 -4.05 3.41
N THR A 15 -0.41 -4.85 2.60
CA THR A 15 -1.06 -6.09 3.09
C THR A 15 -0.07 -7.18 3.51
N GLN A 16 1.14 -7.19 2.96
CA GLN A 16 2.13 -8.24 3.23
C GLN A 16 2.73 -8.14 4.63
N THR A 17 2.52 -7.04 5.34
CA THR A 17 3.11 -6.83 6.67
C THR A 17 2.12 -6.16 7.62
N SER A 18 2.22 -6.48 8.90
CA SER A 18 1.44 -5.78 9.95
C SER A 18 2.12 -4.51 10.48
N LEU A 19 3.31 -4.18 9.99
CA LEU A 19 4.11 -3.04 10.44
C LEU A 19 3.95 -1.86 9.47
N GLY A 20 4.10 -0.63 9.98
CA GLY A 20 4.11 0.54 9.12
C GLY A 20 5.38 0.60 8.27
N HIS A 21 5.27 1.15 7.06
CA HIS A 21 6.39 1.35 6.14
C HIS A 21 6.51 2.81 5.72
N SER A 22 7.74 3.27 5.53
CA SER A 22 7.98 4.56 4.88
C SER A 22 7.72 4.50 3.37
N PRO A 23 7.43 5.63 2.71
CA PRO A 23 7.29 5.70 1.25
C PRO A 23 8.49 5.10 0.50
N ALA A 24 9.72 5.43 0.91
CA ALA A 24 10.94 4.83 0.37
C ALA A 24 10.97 3.30 0.52
N GLY A 25 10.57 2.79 1.69
CA GLY A 25 10.52 1.35 1.95
C GLY A 25 9.50 0.63 1.08
N ILE A 26 8.33 1.24 0.88
CA ILE A 26 7.30 0.72 -0.03
C ILE A 26 7.84 0.71 -1.47
N ALA A 27 8.43 1.80 -1.96
CA ALA A 27 9.00 1.86 -3.30
C ALA A 27 10.08 0.78 -3.52
N ALA A 28 10.96 0.57 -2.53
CA ALA A 28 11.97 -0.49 -2.58
C ALA A 28 11.35 -1.89 -2.65
N ASN A 29 10.29 -2.15 -1.87
CA ASN A 29 9.57 -3.43 -1.91
C ASN A 29 8.85 -3.63 -3.24
N ILE A 30 8.25 -2.59 -3.82
CA ILE A 30 7.62 -2.67 -5.15
C ILE A 30 8.64 -3.09 -6.20
N ALA A 31 9.80 -2.43 -6.22
CA ALA A 31 10.88 -2.76 -7.16
C ALA A 31 11.47 -4.16 -6.94
N ALA A 32 11.43 -4.69 -5.71
CA ALA A 32 11.97 -6.00 -5.37
C ALA A 32 10.98 -7.16 -5.59
N LEU A 33 9.68 -6.91 -5.46
CA LEU A 33 8.65 -7.96 -5.37
C LEU A 33 7.66 -7.95 -6.53
N THR A 34 7.70 -6.93 -7.38
CA THR A 34 6.75 -6.75 -8.48
C THR A 34 7.46 -6.34 -9.78
N GLU A 35 6.75 -6.36 -10.90
CA GLU A 35 7.24 -5.81 -12.17
C GLU A 35 6.99 -4.30 -12.31
N ALA A 36 6.34 -3.68 -11.32
CA ALA A 36 6.06 -2.25 -11.34
C ALA A 36 7.28 -1.44 -10.91
N GLU A 37 7.47 -0.28 -11.54
CA GLU A 37 8.51 0.68 -11.18
C GLU A 37 7.87 1.96 -10.63
N LEU A 38 7.50 1.94 -9.34
CA LEU A 38 7.01 3.14 -8.66
C LEU A 38 8.16 3.86 -7.97
N THR A 39 8.30 5.15 -8.28
CA THR A 39 9.22 6.04 -7.56
C THR A 39 8.63 6.43 -6.21
N GLU A 40 9.49 6.83 -5.27
CA GLU A 40 9.06 7.32 -3.95
C GLU A 40 8.02 8.46 -4.03
N PRO A 41 8.17 9.51 -4.86
CA PRO A 41 7.13 10.54 -5.00
C PRO A 41 5.79 10.02 -5.52
N THR A 42 5.79 8.98 -6.35
CA THR A 42 4.55 8.34 -6.83
C THR A 42 3.88 7.55 -5.71
N VAL A 43 4.68 6.89 -4.87
CA VAL A 43 4.19 6.19 -3.67
C VAL A 43 3.64 7.18 -2.66
N GLU A 44 4.31 8.31 -2.39
CA GLU A 44 3.80 9.37 -1.52
C GLU A 44 2.44 9.88 -2.01
N ALA A 45 2.33 10.22 -3.29
CA ALA A 45 1.06 10.67 -3.86
C ALA A 45 -0.06 9.61 -3.77
N ALA A 46 0.28 8.32 -3.81
CA ALA A 46 -0.67 7.22 -3.61
C ALA A 46 -1.07 7.06 -2.14
N LEU A 47 -0.14 7.25 -1.22
CA LEU A 47 -0.44 7.23 0.21
C LEU A 47 -1.32 8.40 0.62
N ASP A 48 -1.10 9.59 0.05
CA ASP A 48 -1.97 10.76 0.26
C ASP A 48 -3.42 10.47 -0.22
N ASP A 49 -3.60 9.95 -1.44
CA ASP A 49 -4.94 9.57 -1.94
C ASP A 49 -5.61 8.52 -1.04
N LEU A 50 -4.85 7.50 -0.63
CA LEU A 50 -5.35 6.46 0.26
C LEU A 50 -5.68 6.97 1.66
N HIS A 51 -4.93 7.95 2.15
CA HIS A 51 -5.16 8.57 3.45
C HIS A 51 -6.44 9.40 3.43
N ASP A 52 -6.63 10.22 2.39
CA ASP A 52 -7.85 11.00 2.17
C ASP A 52 -9.10 10.10 2.08
N ARG A 53 -8.93 8.86 1.63
CA ARG A 53 -9.97 7.83 1.54
C ARG A 53 -10.14 7.00 2.83
N GLY A 54 -9.32 7.22 3.85
CA GLY A 54 -9.35 6.47 5.12
C GLY A 54 -8.85 5.02 5.01
N ILE A 55 -8.10 4.68 3.95
CA ILE A 55 -7.56 3.33 3.70
C ILE A 55 -6.24 3.13 4.44
N VAL A 56 -5.41 4.16 4.55
CA VAL A 56 -4.15 4.14 5.29
C VAL A 56 -4.13 5.20 6.38
N GLU A 57 -3.32 4.95 7.41
CA GLU A 57 -3.04 5.89 8.48
C GLU A 57 -1.53 6.00 8.75
N THR A 58 -1.10 7.17 9.21
CA THR A 58 0.27 7.42 9.66
C THR A 58 0.48 6.95 11.10
N LEU A 59 1.71 6.56 11.43
CA LEU A 59 2.09 6.16 12.79
C LEU A 59 2.80 7.30 13.52
N ASP A 60 2.22 7.77 14.63
CA ASP A 60 2.86 8.62 15.66
C ASP A 60 3.75 9.76 15.12
N ASP A 61 3.20 10.64 14.28
CA ASP A 61 3.87 11.79 13.64
C ASP A 61 5.10 11.43 12.78
N THR A 62 5.24 10.17 12.39
CA THR A 62 6.28 9.70 11.46
C THR A 62 5.70 9.42 10.08
N ASP A 63 6.53 9.55 9.04
CA ASP A 63 6.18 9.23 7.65
C ASP A 63 6.13 7.70 7.42
N TYR A 64 5.44 6.97 8.29
CA TYR A 64 5.22 5.53 8.21
C TYR A 64 3.74 5.23 8.12
N TYR A 65 3.37 4.41 7.14
CA TYR A 65 1.99 4.15 6.77
C TYR A 65 1.63 2.69 7.00
N ARG A 66 0.41 2.44 7.46
CA ARG A 66 -0.20 1.11 7.52
C ARG A 66 -1.65 1.16 7.05
N LEU A 67 -2.21 0.01 6.70
CA LEU A 67 -3.65 -0.12 6.43
C LEU A 67 -4.45 0.06 7.72
N THR A 68 -5.52 0.86 7.63
CA THR A 68 -6.59 0.89 8.63
C THR A 68 -7.39 -0.42 8.59
N ASP A 69 -8.27 -0.65 9.56
CA ASP A 69 -9.21 -1.79 9.49
C ASP A 69 -10.07 -1.72 8.22
N HIS A 70 -10.56 -0.51 7.88
CA HIS A 70 -11.29 -0.29 6.63
C HIS A 70 -10.44 -0.60 5.40
N GLY A 71 -9.16 -0.23 5.41
CA GLY A 71 -8.24 -0.52 4.32
C GLY A 71 -7.94 -2.01 4.13
N ARG A 72 -7.92 -2.79 5.22
CA ARG A 72 -7.78 -4.26 5.16
C ARG A 72 -9.02 -4.92 4.55
N ASP A 73 -10.21 -4.46 4.94
CA ASP A 73 -11.47 -4.93 4.35
C ASP A 73 -11.53 -4.58 2.86
N TYR A 74 -11.17 -3.34 2.50
CA TYR A 74 -11.07 -2.89 1.10
C TYR A 74 -10.09 -3.76 0.31
N ALA A 75 -8.89 -3.99 0.83
CA ALA A 75 -7.89 -4.83 0.16
C ALA A 75 -8.41 -6.26 -0.06
N THR A 76 -9.14 -6.80 0.91
CA THR A 76 -9.74 -8.15 0.79
C THR A 76 -10.86 -8.17 -0.25
N ALA A 77 -11.73 -7.16 -0.27
CA ALA A 77 -12.86 -7.10 -1.21
C ALA A 77 -12.41 -6.85 -2.65
N GLU A 78 -11.50 -5.89 -2.84
CA GLU A 78 -11.12 -5.41 -4.18
C GLU A 78 -9.92 -6.16 -4.77
N LEU A 79 -9.05 -6.75 -3.93
CA LEU A 79 -7.83 -7.43 -4.38
C LEU A 79 -7.85 -8.94 -4.10
N GLY A 80 -8.87 -9.44 -3.39
CA GLY A 80 -8.94 -10.75 -2.72
C GLY A 80 -8.76 -12.02 -3.55
N GLU A 81 -8.92 -12.00 -4.88
CA GLU A 81 -8.60 -13.17 -5.71
C GLU A 81 -7.18 -13.14 -6.31
N ASN A 82 -6.40 -12.08 -6.05
CA ASN A 82 -5.01 -11.93 -6.52
C ASN A 82 -4.06 -11.39 -5.44
N VAL A 83 -4.41 -11.53 -4.15
CA VAL A 83 -3.44 -11.33 -3.07
C VAL A 83 -2.55 -12.58 -3.03
N ILE A 84 -1.37 -12.51 -3.64
CA ILE A 84 -0.34 -13.55 -3.52
C ILE A 84 -0.08 -13.76 -2.02
N GLY A 85 -0.54 -14.91 -1.49
CA GLY A 85 -0.36 -15.26 -0.07
C GLY A 85 -1.45 -16.12 0.59
N TYR A 86 -2.60 -16.40 -0.05
CA TYR A 86 -3.54 -17.41 0.49
C TYR A 86 -3.14 -18.81 0.01
N VAL A 87 -2.68 -19.65 0.93
CA VAL A 87 -2.58 -21.11 0.76
C VAL A 87 -3.73 -21.72 1.58
N ASP A 88 -4.56 -22.53 0.94
CA ASP A 88 -5.60 -23.37 1.57
C ASP A 88 -4.98 -24.37 2.55
#